data_AF-A0A2A2LFX5-F1
#
_entry.id   AF-A0A2A2LFX5-F1
#
_cell.length_a   1.000
_cell.length_b   1.000
_cell.length_c   1.000
_cell.angle_alpha   90.00
_cell.angle_beta   90.00
_cell.angle_gamma   90.00
#
_symmetry.space_group_name_H-M   'P 1'
#
loop_
_entity.id
_entity.type
_entity.pdbx_description
1 polymer ?
#
loop_
_entity_poly.entity_id
_entity_poly.type
_entity_poly.pdbx_seq_one_letter_code
_entity_poly.pdbx_strand_id
1 'polypeptide(L)'
;MRFLLIVAISLVFILVHTQDSGFVIPLPFGGLNIKKTEDGKTEIDANGNLNIFGWGAKKDFKIVTGNGTFDIKNKDTAIVNNTDFGLGGDLGVDKSKGISNNVNLTLGDQTSHGGVGKETNFIEELIKSLQNLGSTTPKP
;
A
#
# COMPACT_ATOMS: atom_id res chain seq x y z
N MET A 1 -6.42 -18.83 -47.50
CA MET A 1 -5.44 -19.02 -46.39
C MET A 1 -5.14 -17.75 -45.60
N ARG A 2 -4.91 -16.58 -46.23
CA ARG A 2 -4.57 -15.32 -45.50
C ARG A 2 -5.64 -14.82 -44.52
N PHE A 3 -6.91 -15.00 -44.83
CA PHE A 3 -8.03 -14.55 -43.97
C PHE A 3 -8.13 -15.36 -42.67
N LEU A 4 -7.89 -16.68 -42.73
CA LEU A 4 -7.93 -17.56 -41.56
C LEU A 4 -6.78 -17.25 -40.58
N LEU A 5 -5.62 -16.87 -41.12
CA LEU A 5 -4.45 -16.45 -40.33
C LEU A 5 -4.71 -15.14 -39.59
N ILE A 6 -5.35 -14.16 -40.24
CA ILE A 6 -5.68 -12.86 -39.63
C ILE A 6 -6.72 -13.02 -38.50
N VAL A 7 -7.70 -13.89 -38.69
CA VAL A 7 -8.71 -14.21 -37.65
C VAL A 7 -8.06 -14.92 -36.46
N ALA A 8 -7.17 -15.88 -36.70
CA ALA A 8 -6.44 -16.58 -35.63
C ALA A 8 -5.53 -15.64 -34.83
N ILE A 9 -4.79 -14.74 -35.51
CA ILE A 9 -3.95 -13.74 -34.85
C ILE A 9 -4.81 -12.77 -34.03
N SER A 10 -5.95 -12.33 -34.56
CA SER A 10 -6.87 -11.43 -33.83
C SER A 10 -7.48 -12.10 -32.60
N LEU A 11 -7.83 -13.40 -32.69
CA LEU A 11 -8.33 -14.18 -31.55
C LEU A 11 -7.28 -14.35 -30.45
N VAL A 12 -6.02 -14.62 -30.83
CA VAL A 12 -4.90 -14.70 -29.88
C VAL A 12 -4.64 -13.32 -29.25
N PHE A 13 -4.71 -12.25 -30.04
CA PHE A 13 -4.52 -10.88 -29.55
C PHE A 13 -5.59 -10.50 -28.53
N ILE A 14 -6.87 -10.82 -28.78
CA ILE A 14 -7.97 -10.59 -27.84
C ILE A 14 -7.77 -11.44 -26.57
N LEU A 15 -7.41 -12.73 -26.70
CA LEU A 15 -7.19 -13.61 -25.55
C LEU A 15 -6.04 -13.15 -24.63
N VAL A 16 -5.01 -12.52 -25.21
CA VAL A 16 -3.85 -11.98 -24.49
C VAL A 16 -4.16 -10.63 -23.83
N HIS A 17 -5.06 -9.81 -24.41
CA HIS A 17 -5.34 -8.46 -23.90
C HIS A 17 -6.51 -8.38 -22.91
N THR A 18 -7.27 -9.45 -22.67
CA THR A 18 -8.43 -9.43 -21.75
C THR A 18 -8.13 -9.98 -20.34
N GLN A 19 -6.87 -10.12 -19.93
CA GLN A 19 -6.53 -10.69 -18.61
C GLN A 19 -6.61 -9.70 -17.42
N ASP A 20 -6.85 -8.41 -17.68
CA ASP A 20 -6.87 -7.37 -16.66
C ASP A 20 -8.28 -7.07 -16.12
N SER A 21 -9.02 -8.10 -15.73
CA SER A 21 -10.25 -7.90 -14.98
C SER A 21 -9.91 -7.65 -13.50
N GLY A 22 -9.83 -6.38 -13.11
CA GLY A 22 -9.89 -5.97 -11.71
C GLY A 22 -11.32 -5.96 -11.19
N PHE A 23 -11.58 -6.48 -9.99
CA PHE A 23 -12.88 -6.43 -9.32
C PHE A 23 -12.81 -5.44 -8.15
N VAL A 24 -13.68 -4.43 -8.14
CA VAL A 24 -13.75 -3.41 -7.09
C VAL A 24 -15.11 -3.45 -6.41
N ILE A 25 -15.14 -3.66 -5.09
CA ILE A 25 -16.33 -3.52 -4.24
C ILE A 25 -16.23 -2.18 -3.50
N PRO A 26 -17.02 -1.15 -3.84
CA PRO A 26 -17.09 0.07 -3.04
C PRO A 26 -17.78 -0.18 -1.70
N LEU A 27 -17.22 0.35 -0.61
CA LEU A 27 -17.81 0.41 0.72
C LEU A 27 -18.07 1.89 1.08
N PRO A 28 -19.04 2.21 1.95
CA PRO A 28 -19.38 3.60 2.30
C PRO A 28 -18.21 4.45 2.78
N PHE A 29 -17.17 3.80 3.32
CA PHE A 29 -15.95 4.43 3.82
C PHE A 29 -14.71 3.69 3.31
N GLY A 30 -14.74 3.09 2.11
CA GLY A 30 -13.62 2.27 1.66
C GLY A 30 -13.85 1.48 0.39
N GLY A 31 -13.00 0.49 0.15
CA GLY A 31 -13.11 -0.41 -0.98
C GLY A 31 -12.33 -1.70 -0.79
N LEU A 32 -12.75 -2.74 -1.49
CA LEU A 32 -11.97 -3.95 -1.74
C LEU A 32 -11.66 -4.00 -3.23
N ASN A 33 -10.41 -4.23 -3.60
CA ASN A 33 -9.99 -4.36 -4.99
C ASN A 33 -9.13 -5.61 -5.15
N ILE A 34 -9.39 -6.34 -6.23
CA ILE A 34 -8.64 -7.55 -6.61
C ILE A 34 -8.27 -7.36 -8.07
N LYS A 35 -6.98 -7.32 -8.38
CA LYS A 35 -6.50 -7.16 -9.77
C LYS A 35 -5.29 -8.04 -10.04
N LYS A 36 -5.11 -8.36 -11.32
CA LYS A 36 -3.82 -8.85 -11.81
C LYS A 36 -2.94 -7.65 -12.14
N THR A 37 -1.66 -7.74 -11.82
CA THR A 37 -0.64 -6.76 -12.23
C THR A 37 -0.13 -7.12 -13.62
N GLU A 38 0.49 -6.17 -14.31
CA GLU A 38 1.10 -6.39 -15.64
C GLU A 38 2.13 -7.54 -15.62
N ASP A 39 2.85 -7.71 -14.51
CA ASP A 39 3.79 -8.82 -14.30
C ASP A 39 3.13 -10.18 -14.00
N GLY A 40 1.79 -10.28 -14.04
CA GLY A 40 1.04 -11.50 -13.75
C GLY A 40 0.87 -11.84 -12.26
N LYS A 41 1.23 -10.94 -11.34
CA LYS A 41 0.96 -11.09 -9.90
C LYS A 41 -0.49 -10.77 -9.60
N THR A 42 -1.01 -11.29 -8.49
CA THR A 42 -2.34 -10.94 -7.97
C THR A 42 -2.16 -9.95 -6.83
N GLU A 43 -2.84 -8.81 -6.92
CA GLU A 43 -2.92 -7.79 -5.88
C GLU A 43 -4.34 -7.78 -5.31
N ILE A 44 -4.44 -7.90 -3.99
CA ILE A 44 -5.67 -7.73 -3.23
C ILE A 44 -5.44 -6.53 -2.32
N ASP A 45 -6.22 -5.48 -2.46
CA ASP A 45 -6.18 -4.31 -1.59
C ASP A 45 -7.53 -4.06 -0.93
N ALA A 46 -7.48 -3.64 0.34
CA ALA A 46 -8.63 -3.20 1.08
C ALA A 46 -8.27 -1.86 1.72
N ASN A 47 -9.08 -0.83 1.47
CA ASN A 47 -8.89 0.48 2.04
C ASN A 47 -10.13 0.93 2.79
N GLY A 48 -9.93 1.74 3.82
CA GLY A 48 -10.94 2.32 4.68
C GLY A 48 -10.53 3.73 5.06
N ASN A 49 -11.44 4.69 4.99
CA ASN A 49 -11.22 6.08 5.37
C ASN A 49 -12.54 6.70 5.85
N LEU A 50 -12.55 7.11 7.12
CA LEU A 50 -13.60 7.92 7.71
C LEU A 50 -12.95 9.20 8.25
N ASN A 51 -13.44 10.36 7.83
CA ASN A 51 -13.01 11.66 8.36
C ASN A 51 -14.24 12.56 8.56
N ILE A 52 -14.52 12.89 9.82
CA ILE A 52 -15.61 13.75 10.24
C ILE A 52 -15.00 14.96 10.93
N PHE A 53 -15.10 16.14 10.30
CA PHE A 53 -14.59 17.41 10.83
C PHE A 53 -13.11 17.37 11.28
N GLY A 54 -12.25 16.64 10.57
CA GLY A 54 -10.83 16.52 10.89
C GLY A 54 -10.50 15.41 11.90
N TRP A 55 -11.49 14.63 12.32
CA TRP A 55 -11.35 13.51 13.24
C TRP A 55 -11.78 12.21 12.56
N GLY A 56 -10.99 11.16 12.69
CA GLY A 56 -11.33 9.90 12.05
C GLY A 56 -10.19 8.90 12.00
N ALA A 57 -10.25 7.99 11.03
CA ALA A 57 -9.25 6.96 10.85
C ALA A 57 -9.16 6.50 9.39
N LYS A 58 -7.97 6.04 9.00
CA LYS A 58 -7.70 5.35 7.74
C LYS A 58 -7.08 3.99 8.02
N LYS A 59 -7.43 3.01 7.19
CA LYS A 59 -6.91 1.66 7.22
C LYS A 59 -6.64 1.24 5.79
N ASP A 60 -5.41 0.86 5.50
CA ASP A 60 -5.03 0.28 4.22
C ASP A 60 -4.43 -1.10 4.48
N PHE A 61 -4.79 -2.04 3.62
CA PHE A 61 -4.29 -3.41 3.63
C PHE A 61 -4.04 -3.82 2.19
N LYS A 62 -2.93 -4.50 1.94
CA LYS A 62 -2.57 -5.00 0.62
C LYS A 62 -1.86 -6.34 0.75
N ILE A 63 -2.23 -7.28 -0.11
CA ILE A 63 -1.50 -8.52 -0.35
C ILE A 63 -1.11 -8.56 -1.82
N VAL A 64 0.15 -8.84 -2.11
CA VAL A 64 0.63 -9.15 -3.45
C VAL A 64 1.19 -10.56 -3.46
N THR A 65 0.71 -11.41 -4.36
CA THR A 65 1.19 -12.79 -4.49
C THR A 65 1.32 -13.22 -5.95
N GLY A 66 2.35 -14.00 -6.27
CA GLY A 66 2.58 -14.56 -7.60
C GLY A 66 4.04 -14.48 -8.01
N ASN A 67 4.44 -15.35 -8.94
CA ASN A 67 5.80 -15.40 -9.50
C ASN A 67 6.93 -15.49 -8.46
N GLY A 68 6.68 -16.16 -7.33
CA GLY A 68 7.66 -16.26 -6.23
C GLY A 68 7.77 -15.01 -5.35
N THR A 69 6.81 -14.09 -5.47
CA THR A 69 6.62 -12.96 -4.55
C THR A 69 5.42 -13.25 -3.63
N PHE A 70 5.57 -12.93 -2.36
CA PHE A 70 4.49 -12.80 -1.38
C PHE A 70 4.78 -11.56 -0.53
N ASP A 71 3.90 -10.58 -0.53
CA ASP A 71 4.08 -9.32 0.18
C ASP A 71 2.76 -8.93 0.84
N ILE A 72 2.82 -8.59 2.13
CA ILE A 72 1.70 -8.06 2.89
C ILE A 72 2.08 -6.65 3.34
N LYS A 73 1.20 -5.68 3.12
CA LYS A 73 1.33 -4.31 3.63
C LYS A 73 0.09 -3.94 4.41
N ASN A 74 0.28 -3.22 5.50
CA ASN A 74 -0.81 -2.63 6.26
C ASN A 74 -0.43 -1.22 6.69
N LYS A 75 -1.43 -0.35 6.83
CA LYS A 75 -1.28 0.99 7.41
C LYS A 75 -2.56 1.33 8.16
N ASP A 76 -2.43 1.72 9.41
CA ASP A 76 -3.52 2.15 10.27
C ASP A 76 -3.18 3.53 10.81
N THR A 77 -4.00 4.54 10.47
CA THR A 77 -3.82 5.91 10.97
C THR A 77 -5.10 6.44 11.61
N ALA A 78 -4.93 7.17 12.71
CA ALA A 78 -5.92 8.10 13.21
C ALA A 78 -5.74 9.45 12.51
N ILE A 79 -6.84 10.16 12.31
CA ILE A 79 -6.86 11.54 11.83
C ILE A 79 -7.25 12.40 13.03
N VAL A 80 -6.40 13.35 13.41
CA VAL A 80 -6.64 14.30 14.50
C VAL A 80 -6.37 15.70 13.98
N ASN A 81 -7.37 16.56 13.96
CA ASN A 81 -7.29 17.90 13.36
C ASN A 81 -6.73 17.88 11.92
N ASN A 82 -7.23 16.96 11.08
CA ASN A 82 -6.78 16.74 9.70
C ASN A 82 -5.34 16.21 9.55
N THR A 83 -4.71 15.82 10.66
CA THR A 83 -3.33 15.32 10.68
C THR A 83 -3.32 13.82 10.97
N ASP A 84 -2.54 13.06 10.20
CA ASP A 84 -2.47 11.61 10.31
C ASP A 84 -1.45 11.18 11.38
N PHE A 85 -1.84 10.24 12.24
CA PHE A 85 -0.99 9.62 13.25
C PHE A 85 -1.18 8.11 13.22
N GLY A 86 -0.13 7.33 13.06
CA GLY A 86 -0.30 5.89 13.05
C GLY A 86 0.88 5.08 12.57
N LEU A 87 0.63 3.79 12.41
CA LEU A 87 1.64 2.79 12.12
C LEU A 87 1.31 2.09 10.80
N GLY A 88 2.34 1.79 10.03
CA GLY A 88 2.25 0.89 8.90
C GLY A 88 3.43 -0.06 8.87
N GLY A 89 3.34 -1.07 8.03
CA GLY A 89 4.43 -2.01 7.84
C GLY A 89 4.25 -2.83 6.58
N ASP A 90 5.33 -3.47 6.19
CA ASP A 90 5.31 -4.51 5.17
C ASP A 90 6.18 -5.70 5.57
N LEU A 91 5.72 -6.88 5.17
CA LEU A 91 6.46 -8.12 5.25
C LEU A 91 6.40 -8.77 3.87
N GLY A 92 7.56 -8.90 3.25
CA GLY A 92 7.70 -9.42 1.91
C GLY A 92 8.69 -10.57 1.82
N VAL A 93 8.42 -11.49 0.91
CA VAL A 93 9.36 -12.48 0.41
C VAL A 93 9.34 -12.37 -1.10
N ASP A 94 10.51 -12.17 -1.70
CA ASP A 94 10.67 -12.14 -3.14
C ASP A 94 11.81 -13.04 -3.57
N LYS A 95 11.59 -13.84 -4.62
CA LYS A 95 12.59 -14.79 -5.13
C LYS A 95 13.93 -14.12 -5.49
N SER A 96 13.93 -12.86 -5.89
CA SER A 96 15.14 -12.11 -6.26
C SER A 96 15.72 -11.27 -5.13
N LYS A 97 14.87 -10.74 -4.24
CA LYS A 97 15.29 -9.78 -3.19
C LYS A 97 15.39 -10.39 -1.79
N GLY A 98 14.91 -11.62 -1.59
CA GLY A 98 14.87 -12.27 -0.28
C GLY A 98 13.71 -11.79 0.60
N ILE A 99 13.91 -11.81 1.91
CA ILE A 99 12.91 -11.38 2.90
C ILE A 99 13.08 -9.88 3.17
N SER A 100 11.98 -9.13 3.15
CA SER A 100 11.92 -7.74 3.59
C SER A 100 10.94 -7.59 4.74
N ASN A 101 11.31 -6.78 5.73
CA ASN A 101 10.42 -6.36 6.80
C ASN A 101 10.65 -4.88 7.05
N ASN A 102 9.61 -4.07 6.89
CA ASN A 102 9.66 -2.63 7.16
C ASN A 102 8.51 -2.23 8.09
N VAL A 103 8.75 -1.17 8.85
CA VAL A 103 7.79 -0.57 9.77
C VAL A 103 7.86 0.94 9.58
N ASN A 104 6.72 1.61 9.45
CA ASN A 104 6.64 3.05 9.33
C ASN A 104 5.81 3.60 10.49
N LEU A 105 6.28 4.67 11.13
CA LEU A 105 5.53 5.42 12.14
C LEU A 105 5.30 6.84 11.62
N THR A 106 4.05 7.23 11.43
CA THR A 106 3.65 8.56 11.01
C THR A 106 3.20 9.38 12.22
N LEU A 107 3.81 10.54 12.42
CA LEU A 107 3.49 11.54 13.45
C LEU A 107 3.27 12.88 12.76
N GLY A 108 2.05 13.09 12.24
CA GLY A 108 1.71 14.23 11.40
C GLY A 108 2.49 14.27 10.10
N ASP A 109 3.21 15.37 9.85
CA ASP A 109 3.96 15.58 8.60
C ASP A 109 5.26 14.75 8.53
N GLN A 110 5.57 13.97 9.56
CA GLN A 110 6.80 13.20 9.65
C GLN A 110 6.51 11.71 9.68
N THR A 111 7.33 10.94 8.98
CA THR A 111 7.27 9.48 9.00
C THR A 111 8.67 8.93 9.24
N SER A 112 8.80 8.06 10.25
CA SER A 112 10.02 7.34 10.57
C SER A 112 9.98 5.94 9.95
N HIS A 113 11.05 5.54 9.27
CA HIS A 113 11.13 4.29 8.52
C HIS A 113 12.09 3.29 9.18
N GLY A 114 11.52 2.26 9.79
CA GLY A 114 12.21 1.12 10.37
C GLY A 114 12.11 -0.13 9.51
N GLY A 115 12.76 -1.18 9.98
CA GLY A 115 12.92 -2.43 9.27
C GLY A 115 14.34 -2.93 9.34
N VAL A 116 14.56 -4.12 8.78
CA VAL A 116 15.89 -4.77 8.75
C VAL A 116 16.89 -3.87 8.04
N GLY A 117 17.96 -3.50 8.73
CA GLY A 117 19.05 -2.65 8.20
C GLY A 117 18.73 -1.15 8.19
N LYS A 118 17.62 -0.72 8.80
CA LYS A 118 17.21 0.69 8.90
C LYS A 118 17.14 1.19 10.34
N GLU A 119 17.64 0.43 11.31
CA GLU A 119 17.45 0.65 12.74
C GLU A 119 18.01 2.00 13.19
N THR A 120 19.21 2.37 12.73
CA THR A 120 19.84 3.66 13.07
C THR A 120 19.05 4.83 12.49
N ASN A 121 18.69 4.77 11.21
CA ASN A 121 17.93 5.84 10.55
C ASN A 121 16.55 6.00 11.18
N PHE A 122 15.90 4.89 11.54
CA PHE A 122 14.62 4.90 12.22
C PHE A 122 14.68 5.65 13.54
N ILE A 123 15.69 5.38 14.37
CA ILE A 123 15.86 6.07 15.67
C ILE A 123 16.10 7.58 15.44
N GLU A 124 16.94 7.96 14.48
CA GLU A 124 17.19 9.36 14.16
C GLU A 124 15.93 10.09 13.67
N GLU A 125 15.18 9.48 12.75
CA GLU A 125 13.92 10.00 12.24
C GLU A 125 12.86 10.10 13.33
N LEU A 126 12.79 9.11 14.23
CA LEU A 126 11.88 9.09 15.36
C LEU A 126 12.18 10.20 16.35
N ILE A 127 13.45 10.39 16.72
CA ILE A 127 13.86 11.48 17.62
C ILE A 127 13.49 12.83 17.02
N LYS A 128 13.77 13.06 15.73
CA LYS A 128 13.37 14.29 15.03
C LYS A 128 11.85 14.47 15.05
N SER A 129 11.10 13.39 14.81
CA SER A 129 9.63 13.39 14.85
C SER A 129 9.07 13.79 16.20
N LEU A 130 9.61 13.23 17.29
CA LEU A 130 9.19 13.56 18.64
C LEU A 130 9.60 14.99 19.06
N GLN A 131 10.78 15.46 18.65
CA GLN A 131 11.23 16.83 18.91
C GLN A 131 10.32 17.86 18.25
N ASN A 132 9.94 17.65 17.00
CA ASN A 132 9.05 18.55 16.28
C ASN A 132 7.62 18.51 16.85
N LEU A 133 7.15 17.34 17.29
CA LEU A 133 5.87 17.22 17.96
C LEU A 133 5.87 17.99 19.30
N GLY A 134 6.93 17.85 20.11
CA GLY A 134 7.06 18.52 21.41
C GLY A 134 7.31 20.03 21.34
N SER A 135 7.78 20.54 20.19
CA SER A 135 7.99 21.99 19.97
C SER A 135 6.77 22.73 19.42
N THR A 136 5.67 22.01 19.12
CA THR A 136 4.35 22.62 18.90
C THR A 136 3.65 22.94 20.24
N THR A 137 4.26 23.78 21.07
CA THR A 137 3.52 24.44 22.15
C THR A 137 2.46 25.35 21.52
N PRO A 138 1.18 25.27 21.92
CA PRO A 138 0.17 26.18 21.39
C PRO A 138 0.56 27.60 21.79
N LYS A 139 0.70 28.47 20.78
CA LYS A 139 0.80 29.91 21.02
C LYS A 139 -0.50 30.34 21.73
N PRO A 140 -0.42 31.10 22.84
CA PRO A 140 -1.61 31.57 23.57
C PRO A 140 -2.52 32.42 22.68
#